data_AF-A0A8X6TVR1-F1
#
_entry.id   AF-A0A8X6TVR1-F1
#
_cell.length_a   1.000
_cell.length_b   1.000
_cell.length_c   1.000
_cell.angle_alpha   90.00
_cell.angle_beta   90.00
_cell.angle_gamma   90.00
#
_symmetry.space_group_name_H-M   'P 1'
#
loop_
_entity.id
_entity.type
_entity.pdbx_description
1 polymer ?
#
loop_
_entity_poly.entity_id
_entity_poly.type
_entity_poly.pdbx_seq_one_letter_code
_entity_poly.pdbx_strand_id
1 'polypeptide(L)'
;MFYKDTPDAFDDTDPTAAGKNKRLQHRFERVKGGKIFDMCGMLHIDLGTQPRLLISGTTIRVRLLKAKDNFSLLAKTSDFRLQIENMSPYSKM
;
A
#
# COMPACT_ATOMS: atom_id res chain seq x y z
N MET A 1 2.53 8.50 4.98
CA MET A 1 3.95 8.61 4.57
C MET A 1 3.96 8.93 3.09
N PHE A 2 3.72 10.19 2.72
CA PHE A 2 3.81 10.64 1.33
C PHE A 2 5.07 11.49 1.21
N TYR A 3 6.10 10.93 0.59
CA TYR A 3 7.36 11.61 0.32
C TYR A 3 7.72 11.36 -1.14
N LYS A 4 8.27 12.38 -1.81
CA LYS A 4 8.69 12.27 -3.20
C LYS A 4 9.82 11.25 -3.31
N ASP A 5 9.66 10.25 -4.18
CA ASP A 5 10.70 9.25 -4.43
C ASP A 5 11.94 9.89 -5.05
N THR A 6 13.06 9.16 -5.02
CA THR A 6 14.29 9.58 -5.71
C THR A 6 14.03 9.52 -7.22
N PRO A 7 14.21 10.63 -7.97
CA PRO A 7 14.07 10.62 -9.42
C PRO A 7 14.92 9.50 -10.05
N ASP A 8 14.40 8.88 -11.11
CA ASP A 8 15.08 7.85 -11.91
C ASP A 8 15.46 6.56 -11.15
N ALA A 9 14.93 6.37 -9.94
CA ALA A 9 15.17 5.17 -9.13
C ALA A 9 13.88 4.45 -8.71
N PHE A 10 12.77 4.67 -9.43
CA PHE A 10 11.48 4.06 -9.11
C PHE A 10 11.46 2.56 -9.37
N ASP A 11 12.09 2.11 -10.46
CA ASP A 11 12.14 0.70 -10.85
C ASP A 11 13.15 -0.13 -10.04
N ASP A 12 13.88 0.50 -9.11
CA ASP A 12 14.84 -0.19 -8.27
C ASP A 12 14.12 -0.98 -7.16
N THR A 13 14.39 -2.28 -7.13
CA THR A 13 13.81 -3.24 -6.18
C THR A 13 14.81 -3.72 -5.14
N ASP A 14 16.07 -3.28 -5.20
CA ASP A 14 17.14 -3.67 -4.28
C ASP A 14 17.30 -2.65 -3.14
N PRO A 15 16.84 -2.94 -1.92
CA PRO A 15 17.01 -2.05 -0.78
C PRO A 15 18.45 -1.96 -0.26
N THR A 16 19.37 -2.79 -0.74
CA THR A 16 20.76 -2.86 -0.26
C THR A 16 21.76 -2.15 -1.18
N ALA A 17 21.34 -1.78 -2.40
CA ALA A 17 22.19 -1.12 -3.38
C ALA A 17 22.56 0.31 -2.91
N ALA A 18 23.86 0.62 -2.88
CA ALA A 18 24.34 1.93 -2.48
C ALA A 18 23.85 3.04 -3.44
N GLY A 19 23.24 4.09 -2.88
CA GLY A 19 22.92 5.33 -3.61
C GLY A 19 21.59 5.38 -4.37
N LYS A 20 20.79 4.30 -4.36
CA LYS A 20 19.53 4.25 -5.13
C LYS A 20 18.31 4.03 -4.21
N ASN A 21 17.16 4.54 -4.66
CA ASN A 21 15.87 4.59 -3.95
C ASN A 21 15.98 4.64 -2.41
N LYS A 22 16.50 5.76 -1.87
CA LYS A 22 16.72 5.92 -0.42
C LYS A 22 15.46 5.62 0.41
N ARG A 23 14.28 5.83 -0.18
CA ARG A 23 12.98 5.61 0.48
C ARG A 23 12.62 4.15 0.58
N LEU A 24 12.94 3.34 -0.43
CA LEU A 24 12.89 1.89 -0.32
C LEU A 24 13.78 1.39 0.83
N GLN A 25 15.01 1.92 0.95
CA GLN A 25 15.92 1.56 2.06
C GLN A 25 15.31 1.89 3.43
N HIS A 26 14.75 3.09 3.60
CA HIS A 26 14.09 3.48 4.86
C HIS A 26 12.89 2.59 5.21
N ARG A 27 12.08 2.21 4.21
CA ARG A 27 10.95 1.27 4.42
C ARG A 27 11.48 -0.11 4.81
N PHE A 28 12.47 -0.63 4.10
CA PHE A 28 13.12 -1.90 4.38
C PHE A 28 13.69 -1.94 5.80
N GLU A 29 14.47 -0.94 6.19
CA GLU A 29 15.08 -0.82 7.52
C GLU A 29 14.04 -0.77 8.65
N ARG A 30 12.85 -0.22 8.38
CA ARG A 30 11.76 -0.16 9.36
C ARG A 30 11.07 -1.51 9.55
N VAL A 31 10.95 -2.32 8.50
CA VAL A 31 10.23 -3.61 8.54
C VAL A 31 11.14 -4.83 8.65
N LYS A 32 12.46 -4.67 8.48
CA LYS A 32 13.43 -5.78 8.54
C LYS A 32 13.29 -6.59 9.84
N GLY A 33 13.45 -7.90 9.72
CA GLY A 33 13.27 -8.82 10.84
C GLY A 33 11.80 -9.16 11.15
N GLY A 34 10.88 -8.97 10.19
CA GLY A 34 9.47 -9.36 10.34
C GLY A 34 8.67 -8.45 11.27
N LYS A 35 9.08 -7.19 11.40
CA LYS A 35 8.38 -6.22 12.25
C LYS A 35 7.01 -5.91 11.66
N ILE A 36 6.00 -5.89 12.53
CA ILE A 36 4.65 -5.45 12.15
C ILE A 36 4.71 -3.95 11.81
N PHE A 37 3.99 -3.58 10.75
CA PHE A 37 3.93 -2.21 10.27
C PHE A 37 2.49 -1.78 10.07
N ASP A 38 2.06 -0.80 10.87
CA ASP A 38 0.72 -0.23 10.78
C ASP A 38 0.71 0.98 9.83
N MET A 39 -0.26 1.01 8.93
CA MET A 39 -0.51 2.15 8.04
C MET A 39 -1.93 2.68 8.23
N CYS A 40 -2.04 4.00 8.27
CA CYS A 40 -3.30 4.71 8.12
C CYS A 40 -3.18 5.66 6.93
N GLY A 41 -4.16 5.62 6.03
CA GLY A 41 -4.20 6.45 4.84
C GLY A 41 -5.64 6.67 4.39
N MET A 42 -5.87 7.76 3.66
CA MET A 42 -7.16 7.99 3.04
C MET A 42 -7.39 6.93 1.98
N LEU A 43 -8.51 6.23 2.07
CA LEU A 43 -8.95 5.34 1.02
C LEU A 43 -9.61 6.20 -0.06
N HIS A 44 -8.88 6.48 -1.13
CA HIS A 44 -9.41 7.17 -2.31
C HIS A 44 -10.31 6.21 -3.07
N ILE A 45 -11.57 6.09 -2.65
CA ILE A 45 -12.62 5.41 -3.42
C ILE A 45 -13.38 6.46 -4.20
N ASP A 46 -13.37 6.35 -5.51
CA ASP A 46 -14.26 7.13 -6.36
C ASP A 46 -15.61 6.40 -6.46
N LEU A 47 -16.47 6.61 -5.46
CA LEU A 47 -17.86 6.16 -5.50
C LEU A 47 -18.73 7.08 -6.39
N GLY A 48 -18.16 8.17 -6.91
CA GLY A 48 -18.87 9.21 -7.68
C GLY A 48 -18.87 8.97 -9.18
N THR A 49 -17.99 8.12 -9.72
CA THR A 49 -17.91 7.83 -11.17
C THR A 49 -18.77 6.67 -11.64
N GLN A 50 -19.64 6.14 -10.80
CA GLN A 50 -20.63 5.16 -11.24
C GLN A 50 -21.77 5.82 -12.05
N PRO A 51 -22.34 5.14 -13.06
CA PRO A 51 -23.36 5.71 -13.94
C PRO A 51 -24.68 6.02 -13.25
N ARG A 52 -24.88 5.62 -11.99
CA ARG A 52 -26.11 5.84 -11.22
C ARG A 52 -25.79 6.36 -9.83
N LEU A 53 -26.49 7.43 -9.43
CA LEU A 53 -26.38 7.98 -8.09
C LEU A 53 -26.84 6.96 -7.04
N LEU A 54 -26.16 6.95 -5.90
CA LEU A 54 -26.58 6.18 -4.75
C LEU A 54 -27.77 6.87 -4.07
N ILE A 55 -28.81 6.10 -3.79
CA ILE A 55 -30.00 6.61 -3.10
C ILE A 55 -29.67 6.81 -1.62
N SER A 56 -30.19 7.88 -1.02
CA SER A 56 -30.04 8.13 0.43
C SER A 56 -30.50 6.93 1.26
N GLY A 57 -29.77 6.62 2.33
CA GLY A 57 -30.06 5.47 3.20
C GLY A 57 -29.63 4.11 2.66
N THR A 58 -29.03 4.04 1.46
CA THR A 58 -28.51 2.78 0.92
C THR A 58 -27.29 2.31 1.71
N THR A 59 -27.30 1.04 2.11
CA THR A 59 -26.16 0.40 2.77
C THR A 59 -25.09 0.04 1.75
N ILE A 60 -23.86 0.54 1.93
CA ILE A 60 -22.70 0.22 1.10
C ILE A 60 -21.82 -0.78 1.85
N ARG A 61 -21.45 -1.89 1.18
CA ARG A 61 -20.48 -2.85 1.70
C ARG A 61 -19.18 -2.75 0.92
N VAL A 62 -18.11 -2.32 1.58
CA VAL A 62 -16.76 -2.28 1.00
C VAL A 62 -15.99 -3.50 1.46
N ARG A 63 -15.41 -4.24 0.51
CA ARG A 63 -14.50 -5.37 0.78
C ARG A 63 -13.13 -5.03 0.21
N LEU A 64 -12.12 -5.08 1.06
CA LEU A 64 -10.73 -4.87 0.68
C LEU A 64 -10.11 -6.24 0.41
N LEU A 65 -9.60 -6.42 -0.81
CA LEU A 65 -8.99 -7.65 -1.27
C LEU A 65 -7.53 -7.39 -1.58
N LYS A 66 -6.66 -8.34 -1.19
CA LYS A 66 -5.26 -8.29 -1.59
C LYS A 66 -5.17 -8.42 -3.11
N ALA A 67 -4.41 -7.54 -3.76
CA ALA A 67 -4.06 -7.69 -5.16
C ALA A 67 -3.20 -8.97 -5.38
N LYS A 68 -3.08 -9.41 -6.64
CA LYS A 68 -2.19 -10.52 -7.02
C LYS A 68 -0.77 -10.25 -6.51
N ASP A 69 -0.05 -11.31 -6.14
CA ASP A 69 1.27 -11.20 -5.50
C ASP A 69 2.22 -10.31 -6.30
N ASN A 70 2.24 -10.48 -7.63
CA ASN A 70 3.06 -9.74 -8.58
C ASN A 70 2.86 -8.21 -8.54
N PHE A 71 1.70 -7.73 -8.11
CA PHE A 71 1.40 -6.30 -7.99
C PHE A 71 1.45 -5.80 -6.55
N SER A 72 1.49 -6.71 -5.58
CA SER A 72 1.43 -6.37 -4.16
C SER A 72 2.80 -6.12 -3.53
N LEU A 73 3.90 -6.55 -4.18
CA LEU A 73 5.25 -6.30 -3.68
C LEU A 73 6.23 -5.99 -4.81
N LEU A 74 6.97 -4.88 -4.66
CA LEU A 74 8.22 -4.63 -5.37
C LEU A 74 9.35 -5.22 -4.53
N ALA A 75 9.86 -6.39 -4.92
CA ALA A 75 10.94 -7.06 -4.22
C ALA A 75 11.98 -7.62 -5.19
N LYS A 76 13.24 -7.62 -4.75
CA LYS A 76 14.37 -8.18 -5.48
C LYS A 76 14.26 -9.70 -5.72
N THR A 77 13.62 -10.41 -4.80
CA THR A 77 13.42 -11.86 -4.85
C THR A 77 11.95 -12.21 -4.61
N SER A 78 11.54 -13.41 -5.01
CA SER A 78 10.19 -13.96 -4.78
C SER A 78 9.95 -14.44 -3.34
N ASP A 79 10.98 -14.47 -2.51
CA ASP A 79 10.94 -15.10 -1.19
C ASP A 79 10.48 -14.12 -0.10
N PHE A 80 9.23 -13.68 -0.21
CA PHE A 80 8.62 -12.80 0.78
C PHE A 80 7.23 -13.30 1.18
N ARG A 81 6.87 -13.08 2.44
CA ARG A 81 5.53 -13.35 2.97
C ARG A 81 4.90 -12.03 3.39
N LEU A 82 3.94 -11.55 2.59
CA LEU A 82 3.08 -10.43 2.98
C LEU A 82 1.80 -11.01 3.60
N GLN A 83 1.61 -10.76 4.90
CA GLN A 83 0.40 -11.14 5.63
C GLN A 83 -0.32 -9.87 6.10
N ILE A 84 -1.57 -9.71 5.67
CA ILE A 84 -2.44 -8.65 6.15
C ILE A 84 -3.17 -9.22 7.37
N GLU A 85 -2.77 -8.77 8.57
CA GLU A 85 -3.38 -9.20 9.82
C GLU A 85 -4.79 -8.62 9.98
N ASN A 86 -4.92 -7.29 9.86
CA ASN A 86 -6.18 -6.58 9.99
C ASN A 86 -6.24 -5.41 9.01
N MET A 87 -7.43 -5.14 8.47
CA MET A 87 -7.69 -3.96 7.66
C MET A 87 -9.12 -3.48 7.90
N SER A 88 -9.27 -2.24 8.36
CA SER A 88 -10.58 -1.63 8.59
C SER A 88 -10.63 -0.22 7.97
N PRO A 89 -11.74 0.14 7.31
CA PRO A 89 -11.99 1.53 6.97
C PRO A 89 -12.36 2.30 8.25
N TYR A 90 -11.85 3.52 8.37
CA TYR A 90 -12.22 4.45 9.44
C TYR A 90 -12.79 5.72 8.81
N SER A 91 -14.00 6.11 9.21
CA SER A 91 -14.62 7.38 8.82
C SER A 91 -14.81 8.25 10.06
N LYS A 92 -14.32 9.49 10.04
CA LYS A 92 -14.80 10.53 10.95
C LYS A 92 -16.13 11.03 10.40
N MET A 93 -17.21 10.83 11.17
CA MET A 93 -18.44 11.59 11.02
C MET A 93 -18.27 12.95 11.68
#